data_AF-A0A7L2AAM8-F1
#
_entry.id   AF-A0A7L2AAM8-F1
#
_cell.length_a   1.000
_cell.length_b   1.000
_cell.length_c   1.000
_cell.angle_alpha   90.00
_cell.angle_beta   90.00
_cell.angle_gamma   90.00
#
_symmetry.space_group_name_H-M   'P 1'
#
loop_
_entity.id
_entity.type
_entity.pdbx_description
1 polymer ?
#
loop_
_entity_poly.entity_id
_entity_poly.type
_entity_poly.pdbx_seq_one_letter_code
_entity_poly.pdbx_strand_id
1 'polypeptide(L)'
;QITNGTLDVKKLMKTWILHKGFPLVTVFRKGKIISVQQEKFLHRVEPENWTSDASYLWDIPLTYITNSCNLTYCNNAYLLDQKLGM
;
A
#
# COMPACT_ATOMS: atom_id res chain seq x y z
N GLN A 1 8.12 -4.25 -11.00
CA GLN A 1 7.98 -5.59 -11.62
C GLN A 1 7.55 -6.54 -10.52
N ILE A 2 6.45 -7.26 -10.69
CA ILE A 2 6.08 -8.39 -9.82
C ILE A 2 7.00 -9.53 -10.26
N THR A 3 8.21 -9.57 -9.70
CA THR A 3 9.33 -10.41 -10.14
C THR A 3 9.05 -11.90 -9.92
N ASN A 4 9.24 -12.71 -10.97
CA ASN A 4 9.86 -14.04 -10.98
C ASN A 4 9.48 -15.09 -9.91
N GLY A 5 8.33 -14.94 -9.27
CA GLY A 5 7.73 -15.90 -8.34
C GLY A 5 6.24 -15.60 -8.26
N THR A 6 5.41 -16.64 -8.25
CA THR A 6 3.96 -16.49 -8.20
C THR A 6 3.58 -15.64 -6.98
N LEU A 7 2.96 -14.48 -7.20
CA LEU A 7 2.38 -13.67 -6.13
C LEU A 7 1.53 -14.58 -5.24
N ASP A 8 1.81 -14.64 -3.94
CA ASP A 8 0.98 -15.39 -3.00
C ASP A 8 -0.31 -14.62 -2.74
N VAL A 9 -1.27 -14.79 -3.66
CA VAL A 9 -2.59 -14.15 -3.60
C VAL A 9 -3.32 -14.54 -2.31
N LYS A 10 -3.09 -15.75 -1.79
CA LYS A 10 -3.72 -16.21 -0.54
C LYS A 10 -3.21 -15.41 0.65
N LYS A 11 -1.89 -15.22 0.77
CA LYS A 11 -1.30 -14.37 1.81
C LYS A 11 -1.81 -12.93 1.68
N LEU A 12 -1.80 -12.40 0.45
CA LEU A 12 -2.26 -11.04 0.18
C LEU A 12 -3.69 -10.85 0.64
N MET A 13 -4.62 -11.69 0.15
CA MET A 13 -6.04 -11.61 0.44
C MET A 13 -6.37 -11.85 1.92
N LYS A 14 -5.57 -12.62 2.66
CA LYS A 14 -5.75 -12.76 4.13
C LYS A 14 -5.73 -11.41 4.84
N THR A 15 -4.83 -10.50 4.44
CA THR A 15 -4.76 -9.16 5.05
C THR A 15 -6.01 -8.32 4.78
N TRP A 16 -6.66 -8.52 3.63
CA TRP A 16 -7.87 -7.80 3.23
C TRP A 16 -9.14 -8.32 3.90
N ILE A 17 -9.23 -9.63 4.17
CA ILE A 17 -10.45 -10.24 4.71
C ILE A 17 -10.46 -10.32 6.25
N LEU A 18 -9.28 -10.33 6.89
CA LEU A 18 -9.17 -10.46 8.35
C LEU A 18 -9.15 -9.11 9.07
N HIS A 19 -8.77 -8.03 8.38
CA HIS A 19 -8.68 -6.69 8.95
C HIS A 19 -9.89 -5.84 8.58
N LYS A 20 -10.61 -5.32 9.60
CA LYS A 20 -11.70 -4.37 9.39
C LYS A 20 -11.18 -3.02 8.89
N GLY A 21 -11.92 -2.40 7.97
CA GLY A 21 -11.60 -1.08 7.39
C GLY A 21 -10.80 -1.21 6.09
N PHE A 22 -10.02 -0.17 5.77
CA PHE A 22 -9.21 -0.12 4.56
C PHE A 22 -7.97 0.76 4.77
N PRO A 23 -6.91 0.55 3.96
CA PRO A 23 -5.69 1.34 4.08
C PRO A 23 -5.83 2.75 3.51
N LEU A 24 -5.19 3.71 4.17
CA LEU A 24 -4.78 4.98 3.60
C LEU A 24 -3.37 4.81 3.06
N VAL A 25 -3.17 5.17 1.79
CA VAL A 25 -1.86 5.15 1.14
C VAL A 25 -1.39 6.58 0.93
N THR A 26 -0.32 6.96 1.62
CA THR A 26 0.30 8.28 1.52
C THR A 26 1.54 8.20 0.64
N VAL A 27 1.57 9.00 -0.42
CA VAL A 27 2.67 9.03 -1.40
C VAL A 27 3.44 10.33 -1.25
N PHE A 28 4.72 10.23 -0.91
CA PHE A 28 5.65 11.34 -0.86
C PHE A 28 6.54 11.34 -2.09
N ARG A 29 6.64 12.49 -2.78
CA ARG A 29 7.50 12.64 -3.95
C ARG A 29 8.55 13.72 -3.74
N LYS A 30 9.82 13.34 -3.85
CA LYS A 30 10.98 14.25 -3.86
C LYS A 30 11.72 14.10 -5.18
N GLY A 31 11.36 14.92 -6.18
CA GLY A 31 11.89 14.81 -7.54
C GLY A 31 11.49 13.49 -8.21
N LYS A 32 12.48 12.61 -8.45
CA LYS A 32 12.29 11.25 -8.98
C LYS A 32 12.11 10.18 -7.89
N ILE A 33 12.35 10.53 -6.62
CA ILE A 33 12.18 9.60 -5.49
C ILE A 33 10.72 9.61 -5.09
N ILE A 34 10.13 8.42 -4.98
CA ILE A 34 8.78 8.19 -4.48
C ILE A 34 8.90 7.31 -3.24
N SER A 35 8.33 7.76 -2.13
CA SER A 35 8.18 6.98 -0.90
C SER A 35 6.70 6.78 -0.65
N VAL A 36 6.32 5.57 -0.24
CA VAL A 36 4.92 5.20 -0.02
C VAL A 36 4.78 4.64 1.39
N GLN A 37 3.75 5.10 2.08
CA GLN A 37 3.39 4.64 3.42
C GLN A 37 1.95 4.15 3.42
N GLN A 38 1.67 3.15 4.25
CA GLN A 38 0.31 2.75 4.58
C GLN A 38 0.02 2.90 6.07
N GLU A 39 -1.22 3.26 6.35
CA GLU A 39 -1.84 3.26 7.67
C GLU A 39 -3.32 2.89 7.51
N LYS A 40 -4.04 2.67 8.62
CA LYS A 40 -5.48 2.45 8.54
C LYS A 40 -6.19 3.78 8.32
N PHE A 41 -7.09 3.85 7.34
CA PHE A 41 -7.92 5.04 7.18
C PHE A 41 -8.90 5.20 8.34
N LEU A 42 -8.93 6.38 8.96
CA LEU A 42 -9.86 6.75 10.01
C LEU A 42 -10.54 8.08 9.64
N HIS A 43 -11.87 8.08 9.57
CA HIS A 43 -12.64 9.29 9.22
C HIS A 43 -12.59 10.35 10.33
N ARG A 44 -12.50 9.93 11.59
CA ARG A 44 -12.33 10.79 12.76
C ARG A 44 -11.31 10.14 13.69
N VAL A 45 -10.31 10.92 14.09
CA VAL A 45 -9.31 10.48 15.07
C VAL A 45 -9.86 10.80 16.45
N GLU A 46 -10.45 9.81 17.10
CA GLU A 46 -10.77 9.91 18.53
C GLU A 46 -9.59 9.36 19.35
N PRO A 47 -9.27 9.94 20.52
CA PRO A 47 -8.14 9.49 21.35
C PRO A 47 -8.17 7.99 21.68
N GLU A 48 -9.36 7.40 21.80
CA GLU A 48 -9.58 5.98 22.09
C GLU A 48 -9.28 5.08 20.88
N ASN A 49 -9.44 5.61 19.65
CA ASN A 49 -9.21 4.91 18.39
C ASN A 49 -7.74 4.90 17.94
N TRP A 50 -6.85 5.55 18.70
CA TRP A 50 -5.40 5.51 18.46
C TRP A 50 -4.77 4.17 18.87
N THR A 51 -5.52 3.34 19.60
CA THR A 51 -5.03 2.04 20.05
C THR A 51 -4.85 1.08 18.87
N SER A 52 -3.58 0.86 18.51
CA SER A 52 -3.07 -0.13 17.56
C SER A 52 -3.16 0.22 16.07
N ASP A 53 -2.61 1.36 15.65
CA ASP A 53 -2.20 1.53 14.25
C ASP A 53 -1.17 0.47 13.81
N ALA A 54 -0.38 -0.06 14.74
CA ALA A 54 0.69 -1.02 14.46
C ALA A 54 0.22 -2.38 13.91
N SER A 55 -1.02 -2.80 14.19
CA SER A 55 -1.51 -4.14 13.80
C SER A 55 -2.16 -4.21 12.42
N TYR A 56 -2.54 -3.08 11.83
CA TYR A 56 -3.27 -3.06 10.57
C TYR A 56 -2.30 -2.86 9.41
N LEU A 57 -1.85 -3.97 8.85
CA LEU A 57 -1.07 -4.02 7.61
C LEU A 57 -1.84 -4.76 6.53
N TRP A 58 -1.85 -4.18 5.34
CA TRP A 58 -2.37 -4.80 4.13
C TRP A 58 -1.22 -5.06 3.17
N ASP A 59 -1.29 -6.19 2.47
CA ASP A 59 -0.47 -6.44 1.30
C ASP A 59 -1.19 -5.77 0.11
N ILE A 60 -0.73 -4.60 -0.32
CA ILE A 60 -1.43 -3.75 -1.31
C ILE A 60 -0.73 -3.83 -2.68
N PRO A 61 -1.36 -4.40 -3.72
CA PRO A 61 -0.82 -4.41 -5.07
C PRO A 61 -1.06 -3.04 -5.73
N LEU A 62 -0.15 -2.09 -5.52
CA LEU A 62 -0.24 -0.75 -6.09
C LEU A 62 0.11 -0.75 -7.57
N THR A 63 -0.69 -0.03 -8.35
CA THR A 63 -0.38 0.34 -9.73
C THR A 63 -0.34 1.86 -9.84
N TYR A 64 0.53 2.37 -10.70
CA TYR A 64 0.63 3.81 -10.92
C TYR A 64 1.05 4.16 -12.34
N ILE A 65 0.68 5.36 -12.75
CA ILE A 65 1.09 5.97 -14.02
C ILE A 65 1.72 7.33 -13.75
N THR A 66 2.54 7.77 -14.68
CA THR A 66 3.15 9.11 -14.67
C THR A 66 2.82 9.82 -15.97
N ASN A 67 3.03 11.14 -16.00
CA ASN A 67 2.84 11.95 -17.22
C ASN A 67 3.79 11.57 -18.37
N SER A 68 4.88 10.86 -18.10
CA SER A 68 5.82 10.36 -19.11
C SER A 68 5.37 9.04 -19.75
N CYS A 69 4.20 8.53 -19.37
CA CYS A 69 3.76 7.21 -19.76
C CYS A 69 2.90 7.26 -21.03
N ASN A 70 3.43 6.72 -22.13
CA ASN A 70 2.67 6.53 -23.37
C ASN A 70 1.79 5.28 -23.23
N LEU A 71 0.49 5.45 -23.49
CA LEU A 71 -0.66 4.57 -23.22
C LEU A 71 -0.49 3.06 -23.50
N THR A 72 0.55 2.64 -24.22
CA THR A 72 0.77 1.28 -24.69
C THR A 72 1.54 0.38 -23.72
N TYR A 73 2.37 0.93 -22.79
CA TYR A 73 3.28 0.10 -21.95
C TYR A 73 3.49 0.60 -20.52
N CYS A 74 2.41 0.96 -19.83
CA CYS A 74 2.46 1.58 -18.51
C CYS A 74 2.12 0.62 -17.37
N ASN A 75 2.78 -0.53 -17.30
CA ASN A 75 2.54 -1.52 -16.24
C ASN A 75 3.56 -1.37 -15.12
N ASN A 76 3.41 -0.32 -14.32
CA ASN A 76 4.17 -0.18 -13.08
C ASN A 76 3.35 -0.75 -11.92
N ALA A 77 3.82 -1.88 -11.39
CA ALA A 77 3.25 -2.52 -10.22
C ALA A 77 4.30 -2.60 -9.11
N TYR A 78 3.85 -2.33 -7.88
CA TYR A 78 4.62 -2.38 -6.64
C TYR A 78 3.76 -3.00 -5.54
N LEU A 79 4.28 -4.03 -4.87
CA LEU A 79 3.60 -4.60 -3.70
C LEU A 79 4.05 -3.79 -2.47
N LEU A 80 3.10 -3.14 -1.81
CA LEU A 80 3.33 -2.48 -0.53
C LEU A 80 2.91 -3.44 0.58
N ASP A 81 3.88 -4.12 1.19
CA ASP A 81 3.70 -5.12 2.26
C ASP A 81 4.41 -4.74 3.57
N GLN A 82 5.06 -3.57 3.61
CA GLN A 82 5.78 -3.06 4.78
C GLN A 82 5.06 -1.86 5.42
N LYS A 83 5.05 -1.85 6.76
CA LYS A 83 4.88 -0.62 7.55
C LYS A 83 6.26 0.03 7.61
N LEU A 84 6.35 1.33 7.34
CA LEU A 84 7.58 2.12 7.30
C LEU A 84 8.79 1.50 8.02
N GLY A 85 9.89 1.34 7.30
CA GLY A 85 11.16 0.90 7.86
C GLY A 85 11.61 1.78 9.02
N MET A 86 11.95 1.11 10.13
CA MET A 86 13.31 1.22 10.64
C MET A 86 14.19 0.26 9.86
#